data_AF-A0A5E6XBN7-F1
#
_entry.id   AF-A0A5E6XBN7-F1
#
_cell.length_a   1.000
_cell.length_b   1.000
_cell.length_c   1.000
_cell.angle_alpha   90.00
_cell.angle_beta   90.00
_cell.angle_gamma   90.00
#
_symmetry.space_group_name_H-M   'P 1'
#
loop_
_entity.id
_entity.type
_entity.pdbx_description
1 polymer ?
#
loop_
_entity_poly.entity_id
_entity_poly.type
_entity_poly.pdbx_seq_one_letter_code
_entity_poly.pdbx_strand_id
1 'polypeptide(L)'
;MAQLQRKQLEMNFKNLFLFASLSAAMSMATAGTLTMKAPPEGLRLLTSGGELNYGDKNLVLVGASSTYFSVTPVVGKDIVGLVTADHNEGIEWHYGNEIHCSLKGDYALEVEIVGFKKDICSNEHKDVYQLRTSGADDVVLSFVKRPKTE
;
A
#
# COMPACT_ATOMS: atom_id res chain seq x y z
N MET A 1 1.51 -9.16 59.25
CA MET A 1 1.94 -8.11 58.29
C MET A 1 2.65 -8.67 57.05
N ALA A 2 3.48 -9.72 57.15
CA ALA A 2 4.22 -10.28 56.01
C ALA A 2 3.34 -10.87 54.86
N GLN A 3 2.16 -11.43 55.16
CA GLN A 3 1.25 -11.97 54.14
C GLN A 3 0.53 -10.89 53.31
N LEU A 4 0.27 -9.71 53.88
CA LEU A 4 -0.37 -8.61 53.16
C LEU A 4 0.58 -8.02 52.11
N GLN A 5 1.86 -7.87 52.46
CA GLN A 5 2.89 -7.37 51.54
C GLN A 5 3.14 -8.30 50.35
N ARG A 6 3.07 -9.64 50.53
CA ARG A 6 3.17 -10.60 49.41
C ARG A 6 2.02 -10.49 48.42
N LYS A 7 0.78 -10.37 48.90
CA LYS A 7 -0.40 -10.22 48.02
C LYS A 7 -0.39 -8.91 47.24
N GLN A 8 0.12 -7.83 47.84
CA GLN A 8 0.22 -6.52 47.20
C GLN A 8 1.31 -6.51 46.11
N LEU A 9 2.41 -7.25 46.31
CA LEU A 9 3.45 -7.44 45.32
C LEU A 9 2.96 -8.26 44.10
N GLU A 10 2.23 -9.37 44.34
CA GLU A 10 1.67 -10.20 43.27
C GLU A 10 0.63 -9.47 42.41
N MET A 11 -0.19 -8.61 43.02
CA MET A 11 -1.20 -7.84 42.30
C MET A 11 -0.57 -6.77 41.40
N ASN A 12 0.52 -6.14 41.86
CA ASN A 12 1.27 -5.17 41.06
C ASN A 12 1.98 -5.83 39.87
N PHE A 13 2.54 -7.03 40.03
CA PHE A 13 3.18 -7.76 38.93
C PHE A 13 2.19 -8.26 37.88
N LYS A 14 1.03 -8.77 38.30
CA LYS A 14 -0.02 -9.23 37.36
C LYS A 14 -0.59 -8.08 36.54
N ASN A 15 -0.81 -6.93 37.18
CA ASN A 15 -1.25 -5.73 36.47
C ASN A 15 -0.16 -5.20 35.52
N LEU A 16 1.12 -5.23 35.92
CA LEU A 16 2.23 -4.81 35.05
C LEU A 16 2.35 -5.67 33.79
N PHE A 17 2.17 -6.99 33.91
CA PHE A 17 2.13 -7.90 32.75
C PHE A 17 0.93 -7.65 31.85
N LEU A 18 -0.26 -7.38 32.42
CA LEU A 18 -1.44 -7.01 31.65
C LEU A 18 -1.23 -5.70 30.88
N PHE A 19 -0.67 -4.68 31.51
CA PHE A 19 -0.37 -3.41 30.83
C PHE A 19 0.68 -3.57 29.73
N ALA A 20 1.76 -4.31 29.98
CA ALA A 20 2.79 -4.58 28.96
C ALA A 20 2.23 -5.38 27.77
N SER A 21 1.37 -6.36 28.03
CA SER A 21 0.73 -7.16 26.96
C SER A 21 -0.29 -6.36 26.14
N LEU A 22 -0.99 -5.41 26.77
CA LEU A 22 -1.95 -4.53 26.08
C LEU A 22 -1.21 -3.50 25.21
N SER A 23 -0.07 -2.98 25.67
CA SER A 23 0.78 -2.08 24.88
C SER A 23 1.39 -2.77 23.65
N ALA A 24 1.76 -4.04 23.75
CA ALA A 24 2.33 -4.80 22.64
C ALA A 24 1.30 -5.17 21.55
N ALA A 25 0.00 -5.21 21.89
CA ALA A 25 -1.07 -5.46 20.92
C ALA A 25 -1.50 -4.19 20.15
N MET A 26 -1.19 -2.99 20.67
CA MET A 26 -1.53 -1.72 20.03
C MET A 26 -0.51 -1.24 18.97
N SER A 27 0.61 -1.94 18.81
CA SER A 27 1.68 -1.59 17.85
C SER A 27 1.62 -2.36 16.53
N MET A 28 0.59 -3.18 16.30
CA MET A 28 0.36 -3.80 14.99
C MET A 28 -0.76 -3.05 14.26
N ALA A 29 -0.39 -1.97 13.58
CA ALA A 29 -1.27 -1.37 12.60
C ALA A 29 -1.30 -2.30 11.38
N THR A 30 -2.45 -2.91 11.10
CA THR A 30 -2.67 -3.66 9.86
C THR A 30 -2.55 -2.69 8.69
N ALA A 31 -1.88 -3.08 7.62
CA ALA A 31 -1.83 -2.29 6.42
C ALA A 31 -3.21 -2.37 5.77
N GLY A 32 -3.55 -1.32 5.04
CA GLY A 32 -4.85 -1.14 4.45
C GLY A 32 -4.94 -1.99 3.19
N THR A 33 -5.55 -1.41 2.19
CA THR A 33 -5.82 -2.08 0.93
C THR A 33 -4.95 -1.48 -0.16
N LEU A 34 -4.37 -2.34 -0.99
CA LEU A 34 -3.82 -1.93 -2.27
C LEU A 34 -4.89 -2.18 -3.34
N THR A 35 -5.49 -1.09 -3.79
CA THR A 35 -6.53 -1.10 -4.83
C THR A 35 -5.97 -0.63 -6.16
N MET A 36 -6.01 -1.49 -7.16
CA MET A 36 -5.78 -1.08 -8.55
C MET A 36 -7.11 -0.98 -9.30
N LYS A 37 -7.37 0.21 -9.83
CA LYS A 37 -8.57 0.44 -10.64
C LYS A 37 -8.44 -0.26 -12.00
N ALA A 38 -9.58 -0.68 -12.55
CA ALA A 38 -9.62 -1.14 -13.93
C ALA A 38 -9.05 -0.06 -14.87
N PRO A 39 -8.25 -0.45 -15.88
CA PRO A 39 -7.62 0.51 -16.78
C PRO A 39 -8.65 1.19 -17.68
N PRO A 40 -8.32 2.37 -18.25
CA PRO A 40 -9.14 3.01 -19.27
C PRO A 40 -9.10 2.21 -20.59
N GLU A 41 -10.07 2.48 -21.47
CA GLU A 41 -10.14 1.84 -22.79
C GLU A 41 -8.83 2.01 -23.58
N GLY A 42 -8.39 0.93 -24.22
CA GLY A 42 -7.15 0.88 -24.99
C GLY A 42 -5.89 0.59 -24.18
N LEU A 43 -6.00 0.47 -22.85
CA LEU A 43 -4.92 0.03 -21.96
C LEU A 43 -5.27 -1.31 -21.30
N ARG A 44 -4.28 -2.19 -21.28
CA ARG A 44 -4.37 -3.51 -20.65
C ARG A 44 -3.27 -3.64 -19.60
N LEU A 45 -3.58 -4.19 -18.44
CA LEU A 45 -2.63 -4.33 -17.34
C LEU A 45 -2.29 -5.80 -17.16
N LEU A 46 -1.04 -6.18 -17.40
CA LEU A 46 -0.52 -7.48 -17.02
C LEU A 46 0.00 -7.41 -15.60
N THR A 47 -0.51 -8.24 -14.72
CA THR A 47 -0.23 -8.17 -13.29
C THR A 47 0.27 -9.50 -12.77
N SER A 48 0.89 -9.52 -11.59
CA SER A 48 1.26 -10.78 -10.93
C SER A 48 0.05 -11.67 -10.60
N GLY A 49 -1.15 -11.09 -10.47
CA GLY A 49 -2.41 -11.80 -10.19
C GLY A 49 -3.24 -12.16 -11.42
N GLY A 50 -2.76 -11.87 -12.63
CA GLY A 50 -3.51 -12.06 -13.87
C GLY A 50 -3.62 -10.77 -14.68
N GLU A 51 -4.59 -10.71 -15.57
CA GLU A 51 -4.77 -9.61 -16.51
C GLU A 51 -5.99 -8.76 -16.15
N LEU A 52 -5.85 -7.44 -16.25
CA LEU A 52 -6.94 -6.49 -16.05
C LEU A 52 -7.19 -5.70 -17.33
N ASN A 53 -8.44 -5.69 -17.78
CA ASN A 53 -8.93 -5.02 -18.98
C ASN A 53 -9.93 -3.91 -18.63
N TYR A 54 -10.21 -3.05 -19.61
CA TYR A 54 -11.27 -2.06 -19.48
C TYR A 54 -12.62 -2.72 -19.25
N GLY A 55 -13.37 -2.22 -18.26
CA GLY A 55 -14.67 -2.76 -17.85
C GLY A 55 -14.60 -3.88 -16.81
N ASP A 56 -13.41 -4.39 -16.50
CA ASP A 56 -13.24 -5.34 -15.40
C ASP A 56 -13.51 -4.69 -14.04
N LYS A 57 -13.67 -5.53 -13.01
CA LYS A 57 -13.74 -5.06 -11.62
C LYS A 57 -12.35 -4.61 -11.18
N ASN A 58 -12.29 -3.64 -10.26
CA ASN A 58 -11.03 -3.26 -9.62
C ASN A 58 -10.38 -4.48 -8.95
N LEU A 59 -9.06 -4.57 -9.06
CA LEU A 59 -8.30 -5.53 -8.27
C LEU A 59 -8.06 -4.92 -6.90
N VAL A 60 -8.49 -5.61 -5.85
CA VAL A 60 -8.32 -5.19 -4.46
C VAL A 60 -7.55 -6.26 -3.73
N LEU A 61 -6.38 -5.90 -3.21
CA LEU A 61 -5.54 -6.77 -2.40
C LEU A 61 -5.73 -6.36 -0.94
N VAL A 62 -6.18 -7.31 -0.11
CA VAL A 62 -6.53 -7.10 1.30
C VAL A 62 -5.87 -8.19 2.14
N GLY A 63 -5.39 -7.83 3.34
CA GLY A 63 -5.10 -8.80 4.40
C GLY A 63 -3.80 -9.59 4.24
N ALA A 64 -2.85 -9.11 3.43
CA ALA A 64 -1.50 -9.66 3.40
C ALA A 64 -0.55 -8.73 4.16
N SER A 65 0.27 -9.32 5.06
CA SER A 65 1.23 -8.57 5.88
C SER A 65 2.30 -7.84 5.07
N SER A 66 2.53 -8.31 3.85
CA SER A 66 3.28 -7.63 2.81
C SER A 66 2.71 -8.05 1.46
N THR A 67 2.46 -7.06 0.61
CA THR A 67 1.98 -7.25 -0.74
C THR A 67 2.97 -6.60 -1.68
N TYR A 68 3.73 -7.42 -2.40
CA TYR A 68 4.48 -6.96 -3.58
C TYR A 68 3.64 -7.22 -4.82
N PHE A 69 3.47 -6.17 -5.63
CA PHE A 69 2.65 -6.21 -6.82
C PHE A 69 3.36 -5.54 -7.99
N SER A 70 3.40 -6.20 -9.14
CA SER A 70 3.99 -5.65 -10.36
C SER A 70 2.94 -5.57 -11.46
N VAL A 71 2.95 -4.46 -12.20
CA VAL A 71 2.00 -4.15 -13.27
C VAL A 71 2.77 -3.70 -14.50
N THR A 72 2.57 -4.42 -15.60
CA THR A 72 3.08 -4.06 -16.92
C THR A 72 1.92 -3.55 -17.78
N PRO A 73 1.76 -2.23 -17.93
CA PRO A 73 0.77 -1.65 -18.84
C PRO A 73 1.13 -1.85 -20.31
N VAL A 74 0.15 -2.26 -21.10
CA VAL A 74 0.27 -2.61 -22.53
C VAL A 74 -0.79 -1.88 -23.35
N VAL A 75 -0.38 -1.27 -24.46
CA VAL A 75 -1.25 -0.61 -25.45
C VAL A 75 -1.12 -1.37 -26.77
N GLY A 76 -2.19 -2.05 -27.19
CA GLY A 76 -2.10 -2.98 -28.32
C GLY A 76 -1.10 -4.10 -28.03
N LYS A 77 0.08 -4.04 -28.67
CA LYS A 77 1.19 -5.00 -28.46
C LYS A 77 2.39 -4.38 -27.72
N ASP A 78 2.37 -3.08 -27.46
CA ASP A 78 3.52 -2.35 -26.94
C ASP A 78 3.44 -2.18 -25.43
N ILE A 79 4.54 -2.48 -24.74
CA ILE A 79 4.69 -2.20 -23.30
C ILE A 79 4.97 -0.71 -23.13
N VAL A 80 4.11 -0.03 -22.38
CA VAL A 80 4.20 1.44 -22.18
C VAL A 80 4.71 1.83 -20.80
N GLY A 81 5.11 0.84 -19.98
CA GLY A 81 5.73 1.11 -18.70
C GLY A 81 5.86 -0.10 -17.80
N LEU A 82 6.23 0.19 -16.56
CA LEU A 82 6.31 -0.75 -15.45
C LEU A 82 5.93 -0.01 -14.17
N VAL A 83 5.12 -0.66 -13.34
CA VAL A 83 4.79 -0.19 -12.00
C VAL A 83 5.06 -1.33 -11.04
N THR A 84 5.69 -1.03 -9.91
CA THR A 84 5.85 -1.95 -8.80
C THR A 84 5.37 -1.25 -7.53
N ALA A 85 4.56 -1.94 -6.75
CA ALA A 85 4.08 -1.47 -5.46
C ALA A 85 4.43 -2.50 -4.39
N ASP A 86 5.19 -2.08 -3.39
CA ASP A 86 5.32 -2.78 -2.11
C ASP A 86 4.44 -2.08 -1.09
N HIS A 87 3.63 -2.89 -0.41
CA HIS A 87 2.66 -2.47 0.59
C HIS A 87 2.83 -3.35 1.83
N ASN A 88 3.25 -2.79 2.95
CA ASN A 88 3.79 -3.55 4.07
C ASN A 88 3.21 -3.13 5.45
N GLU A 89 2.82 -4.13 6.25
CA GLU A 89 2.37 -4.01 7.65
C GLU A 89 3.51 -3.88 8.67
N GLY A 90 4.75 -3.86 8.20
CA GLY A 90 5.96 -4.03 8.99
C GLY A 90 6.29 -2.92 9.98
N ILE A 91 7.53 -2.98 10.48
CA ILE A 91 8.02 -2.14 11.59
C ILE A 91 7.89 -0.65 11.23
N GLU A 92 7.45 0.17 12.21
CA GLU A 92 7.16 1.60 12.07
C GLU A 92 8.22 2.44 11.33
N TRP A 93 9.50 2.03 11.40
CA TRP A 93 10.64 2.74 10.81
C TRP A 93 10.91 2.43 9.33
N HIS A 94 10.12 1.55 8.71
CA HIS A 94 10.19 1.27 7.28
C HIS A 94 9.08 1.97 6.49
N TYR A 95 9.22 1.99 5.16
CA TYR A 95 8.15 2.45 4.29
C TYR A 95 6.97 1.48 4.39
N GLY A 96 5.80 1.99 4.72
CA GLY A 96 4.55 1.23 4.65
C GLY A 96 4.04 1.10 3.22
N ASN A 97 4.42 2.05 2.37
CA ASN A 97 4.11 2.08 0.95
C ASN A 97 5.31 2.56 0.13
N GLU A 98 5.66 1.78 -0.89
CA GLU A 98 6.73 2.08 -1.84
C GLU A 98 6.22 1.75 -3.25
N ILE A 99 5.93 2.79 -4.02
CA ILE A 99 5.45 2.65 -5.40
C ILE A 99 6.48 3.24 -6.34
N HIS A 100 7.04 2.40 -7.19
CA HIS A 100 7.88 2.82 -8.31
C HIS A 100 7.07 2.73 -9.58
N CYS A 101 7.20 3.73 -10.44
CA CYS A 101 6.51 3.73 -11.71
C CYS A 101 7.37 4.39 -12.78
N SER A 102 7.33 3.81 -13.97
CA SER A 102 7.89 4.39 -15.17
C SER A 102 6.88 4.19 -16.29
N LEU A 103 6.35 5.28 -16.82
CA LEU A 103 5.31 5.28 -17.85
C LEU A 103 5.74 6.14 -19.03
N LYS A 104 5.30 5.78 -20.23
CA LYS A 104 5.56 6.51 -21.46
C LYS A 104 4.28 6.68 -22.27
N GLY A 105 4.25 7.75 -23.07
CA GLY A 105 3.19 8.00 -24.05
C GLY A 105 1.97 8.65 -23.42
N ASP A 106 0.78 8.28 -23.91
CA ASP A 106 -0.47 8.98 -23.62
C ASP A 106 -1.14 8.51 -22.32
N TYR A 107 -0.41 7.84 -21.42
CA TYR A 107 -0.95 7.30 -20.17
C TYR A 107 -0.17 7.77 -18.96
N ALA A 108 -0.89 7.96 -17.86
CA ALA A 108 -0.32 8.28 -16.56
C ALA A 108 -0.92 7.37 -15.49
N LEU A 109 -0.18 7.19 -14.40
CA LEU A 109 -0.67 6.55 -13.19
C LEU A 109 -0.86 7.63 -12.12
N GLU A 110 -2.07 7.74 -11.62
CA GLU A 110 -2.38 8.48 -10.41
C GLU A 110 -2.23 7.53 -9.21
N VAL A 111 -1.35 7.91 -8.29
CA VAL A 111 -1.10 7.20 -7.03
C VAL A 111 -1.72 8.02 -5.91
N GLU A 112 -2.72 7.47 -5.24
CA GLU A 112 -3.31 8.06 -4.04
C GLU A 112 -2.99 7.20 -2.84
N ILE A 113 -2.27 7.78 -1.89
CA ILE A 113 -2.14 7.25 -0.53
C ILE A 113 -3.18 7.99 0.30
N VAL A 114 -4.29 7.32 0.60
CA VAL A 114 -5.52 7.94 1.11
C VAL A 114 -5.24 8.67 2.42
N GLY A 115 -5.62 9.94 2.49
CA GLY A 115 -5.38 10.79 3.66
C GLY A 115 -3.96 11.33 3.81
N PHE A 116 -3.03 10.98 2.90
CA PHE A 116 -1.64 11.42 2.95
C PHE A 116 -1.22 12.24 1.73
N LYS A 117 -1.18 11.64 0.54
CA LYS A 117 -0.76 12.34 -0.68
C LYS A 117 -1.39 11.76 -1.94
N LYS A 118 -1.48 12.60 -2.96
CA LYS A 118 -1.77 12.19 -4.34
C LYS A 118 -0.60 12.61 -5.20
N ASP A 119 -0.19 11.70 -6.07
CA ASP A 119 0.90 11.95 -7.00
C ASP A 119 0.58 11.38 -8.38
N ILE A 120 1.21 11.93 -9.41
CA ILE A 120 1.02 11.45 -10.77
C ILE A 120 2.35 11.13 -11.42
N CYS A 121 2.38 9.96 -12.05
CA CYS A 121 3.51 9.39 -12.74
C CYS A 121 3.26 9.36 -14.23
N SER A 122 4.11 10.03 -15.00
CA SER A 122 3.93 10.19 -16.44
C SER A 122 5.24 10.57 -17.12
N ASN A 123 5.60 9.87 -18.21
CA ASN A 123 6.76 10.18 -19.07
C ASN A 123 8.13 10.18 -18.39
N GLU A 124 8.20 9.84 -17.10
CA GLU A 124 9.42 9.76 -16.32
C GLU A 124 9.33 8.62 -15.31
N HIS A 125 10.48 8.23 -14.79
CA HIS A 125 10.56 7.38 -13.61
C HIS A 125 10.19 8.19 -12.37
N LYS A 126 9.38 7.62 -11.50
CA LYS A 126 8.97 8.27 -10.26
C LYS A 126 8.79 7.26 -9.15
N ASP A 127 9.23 7.67 -7.97
CA ASP A 127 9.08 6.91 -6.75
C ASP A 127 8.17 7.64 -5.77
N VAL A 128 7.23 6.90 -5.19
CA VAL A 128 6.22 7.41 -4.27
C VAL A 128 6.31 6.59 -2.99
N TYR A 129 6.95 7.19 -1.98
CA TYR A 129 7.16 6.56 -0.68
C TYR A 129 6.24 7.12 0.41
N GLN A 130 5.97 6.32 1.43
CA GLN A 130 5.37 6.78 2.68
C GLN A 130 5.90 5.96 3.85
N LEU A 131 6.36 6.65 4.90
CA LEU A 131 6.77 6.01 6.15
C LEU A 131 5.56 5.46 6.90
N ARG A 132 5.70 4.28 7.50
CA ARG A 132 4.62 3.64 8.28
C ARG A 132 4.11 4.52 9.42
N THR A 133 5.00 5.27 10.09
CA THR A 133 4.64 6.25 11.13
C THR A 133 3.67 7.36 10.68
N SER A 134 3.44 7.53 9.38
CA SER A 134 2.52 8.56 8.86
C SER A 134 1.05 8.13 8.86
N GLY A 135 0.74 6.88 9.25
CA GLY A 135 -0.62 6.47 9.66
C GLY A 135 -1.69 6.38 8.57
N ALA A 136 -1.32 6.21 7.30
CA ALA A 136 -2.27 6.01 6.21
C ALA A 136 -1.87 4.77 5.39
N ASP A 137 -2.81 3.85 5.20
CA ASP A 137 -2.45 2.51 4.74
C ASP A 137 -3.20 2.07 3.48
N ASP A 138 -4.21 2.81 3.02
CA ASP A 138 -4.87 2.50 1.75
C ASP A 138 -4.14 3.17 0.59
N VAL A 139 -3.79 2.38 -0.43
CA VAL A 139 -3.22 2.86 -1.69
C VAL A 139 -4.17 2.58 -2.84
N VAL A 140 -4.44 3.61 -3.63
CA VAL A 140 -5.23 3.51 -4.85
C VAL A 140 -4.36 3.86 -6.06
N LEU A 141 -4.26 2.92 -6.99
CA LEU A 141 -3.56 3.05 -8.27
C LEU A 141 -4.58 3.17 -9.40
N SER A 142 -4.58 4.31 -10.09
CA SER A 142 -5.54 4.58 -11.18
C SER A 142 -4.81 5.00 -12.45
N PHE A 143 -4.94 4.21 -13.52
CA PHE A 143 -4.40 4.60 -14.83
C PHE A 143 -5.37 5.55 -15.53
N VAL A 144 -4.84 6.62 -16.12
CA VAL A 144 -5.62 7.61 -16.86
C VAL A 144 -4.99 7.87 -18.22
N LYS A 145 -5.82 8.06 -19.24
CA LYS A 145 -5.37 8.50 -20.56
C LYS A 145 -5.19 10.01 -20.52
N ARG A 146 -4.00 10.50 -20.86
CA ARG A 146 -3.72 11.92 -20.98
C ARG A 146 -3.91 12.39 -22.42
N PRO A 147 -4.48 13.58 -22.63
CA PRO A 147 -4.48 14.18 -23.95
C PRO A 147 -3.03 14.44 -24.39
N LYS A 148 -2.75 14.24 -25.68
CA LYS A 148 -1.46 14.63 -26.25
C LYS A 148 -1.30 16.13 -26.09
N THR A 149 -0.30 16.57 -25.34
CA THR A 149 0.15 17.96 -25.41
C THR A 149 0.83 18.11 -26.77
N GLU A 150 0.17 18.81 -27.69
CA GLU A 150 0.75 19.23 -28.98
C GLU A 150 1.92 20.20 -28.78
#